data_AF-A0AAD8C4D8-F1
#
_entry.id   AF-A0AAD8C4D8-F1
#
_cell.length_a   1.000
_cell.length_b   1.000
_cell.length_c   1.000
_cell.angle_alpha   90.00
_cell.angle_beta   90.00
_cell.angle_gamma   90.00
#
_symmetry.space_group_name_H-M   'P 1'
#
loop_
_entity.id
_entity.type
_entity.pdbx_description
1 polymer ?
#
loop_
_entity_poly.entity_id
_entity_poly.type
_entity_poly.pdbx_seq_one_letter_code
_entity_poly.pdbx_strand_id
1 'polypeptide(L)'
;MANAVNRSIIKLPSLTSEHTQFIRPRKLVLDEPPLKLTIVHGRRQFPVCLKLAENENGDRISMRHLAEKITCETGLRPRDQKYYYKDLTWENPDMGPWSPALRDMGIKSGDKIHLVNFQKPYCDWHEISTLGDIEKENAACTKELHMLFYKLHGINEGFVDGNNQTMAFNTLKEKFETLKCTFLEQIQVLNTLNFDHRNAVGQGRRRQLLDQIQRQIDQCTDVSNTIFHKFAQGHYLANVGRIFPRDIRTRPSFNKWAN
;
A
#
# COMPACT_ATOMS: atom_id res chain seq x y z
N MET A 1 -9.04 -16.45 37.76
CA MET A 1 -9.07 -15.09 38.33
C MET A 1 -9.44 -14.14 37.21
N ALA A 2 -10.63 -13.54 37.29
CA ALA A 2 -11.22 -12.74 36.21
C ALA A 2 -10.73 -11.29 36.26
N ASN A 3 -10.23 -10.78 35.14
CA ASN A 3 -9.82 -9.38 35.00
C ASN A 3 -11.05 -8.49 34.81
N ALA A 4 -11.35 -7.67 35.82
CA ALA A 4 -12.37 -6.63 35.77
C ALA A 4 -11.88 -5.47 34.90
N VAL A 5 -12.51 -5.27 33.75
CA VAL A 5 -12.29 -4.11 32.88
C VAL A 5 -12.98 -2.90 33.52
N ASN A 6 -12.18 -1.98 34.07
CA ASN A 6 -12.62 -0.67 34.52
C ASN A 6 -13.16 0.13 33.32
N ARG A 7 -14.48 0.13 33.12
CA ARG A 7 -15.15 1.08 32.22
C ARG A 7 -15.34 2.39 32.98
N SER A 8 -14.39 3.30 32.83
CA SER A 8 -14.59 4.69 33.22
C SER A 8 -15.77 5.25 32.42
N ILE A 9 -16.89 5.48 33.09
CA ILE A 9 -18.03 6.20 32.53
C ILE A 9 -17.57 7.63 32.34
N ILE A 10 -17.26 8.00 31.09
CA ILE A 10 -17.03 9.38 30.71
C ILE A 10 -18.38 10.10 30.91
N LYS A 11 -18.53 10.80 32.04
CA LYS A 11 -19.64 11.74 32.24
C LYS A 11 -19.43 12.90 31.27
N LEU A 12 -20.23 12.93 30.21
CA LEU A 12 -20.31 14.09 29.33
C LEU A 12 -20.68 15.33 30.17
N PRO A 13 -20.02 16.48 29.96
CA PRO A 13 -20.37 17.71 30.66
C PRO A 13 -21.80 18.11 30.32
N SER A 14 -22.56 18.52 31.33
CA SER A 14 -23.92 19.03 31.17
C SER A 14 -23.91 20.32 30.33
N LEU A 15 -24.65 20.34 29.23
CA LEU A 15 -24.83 21.51 28.38
C LEU A 15 -25.40 22.68 29.21
N THR A 16 -24.60 23.73 29.40
CA THR A 16 -25.06 25.01 29.98
C THR A 16 -25.89 25.78 28.94
N SER A 17 -26.78 26.68 29.40
CA SER A 17 -27.70 27.44 28.55
C SER A 17 -26.98 28.26 27.46
N GLU A 18 -25.72 28.62 27.68
CA GLU A 18 -24.90 29.32 26.70
C GLU A 18 -24.52 28.48 25.47
N HIS A 19 -24.60 27.16 25.54
CA HIS A 19 -24.41 26.27 24.39
C HIS A 19 -25.69 26.07 23.57
N THR A 20 -26.87 26.33 24.15
CA THR A 20 -28.16 26.16 23.45
C THR A 20 -28.48 27.27 22.44
N GLN A 21 -27.82 28.44 22.55
CA GLN A 21 -28.02 29.56 21.62
C GLN A 21 -27.42 29.34 20.22
N PHE A 22 -26.54 28.34 20.06
CA PHE A 22 -26.05 27.89 18.74
C PHE A 22 -26.89 26.75 18.14
N ILE A 23 -27.83 26.18 18.90
CA ILE A 23 -28.75 25.16 18.43
C ILE A 23 -29.86 25.89 17.67
N ARG A 24 -29.80 25.86 16.33
CA ARG A 24 -30.91 26.38 15.51
C ARG A 24 -32.18 25.64 15.93
N PRO A 25 -33.26 26.34 16.30
CA PRO A 25 -34.51 25.67 16.67
C PRO A 25 -35.02 24.87 15.47
N ARG A 26 -35.15 23.56 15.63
CA ARG A 26 -35.85 22.70 14.66
C ARG A 26 -37.29 23.20 14.57
N LYS A 27 -37.63 23.82 13.45
CA LYS A 27 -38.99 24.27 13.18
C LYS A 27 -39.83 23.05 12.81
N LEU A 28 -40.35 22.39 13.84
CA LEU A 28 -41.24 21.23 13.74
C LEU A 28 -42.41 21.59 12.83
N VAL A 29 -42.61 20.81 11.77
CA VAL A 29 -43.78 20.95 10.89
C VAL A 29 -44.64 19.71 11.15
N LEU A 30 -45.81 19.92 11.74
CA LEU A 30 -46.84 18.90 11.83
C LEU A 30 -47.40 18.70 10.43
N ASP A 31 -47.31 17.47 9.91
CA ASP A 31 -47.75 17.02 8.58
C ASP A 31 -47.09 17.72 7.38
N GLU A 32 -45.84 17.36 7.09
CA GLU A 32 -45.25 17.72 5.80
C GLU A 32 -45.85 16.88 4.66
N PRO A 33 -46.38 17.52 3.59
CA PRO A 33 -46.98 16.78 2.48
C PRO A 33 -45.93 15.97 1.69
N PRO A 34 -46.32 14.81 1.13
CA PRO A 34 -45.40 13.93 0.41
C PRO A 34 -44.80 14.63 -0.80
N LEU A 35 -43.50 14.42 -1.02
CA LEU A 35 -42.76 15.06 -2.11
C LEU A 35 -42.52 14.05 -3.24
N LYS A 36 -43.04 14.33 -4.43
CA LYS A 36 -42.82 13.51 -5.64
C LYS A 36 -41.74 14.15 -6.49
N LEU A 37 -40.65 13.44 -6.75
CA LEU A 37 -39.50 13.89 -7.52
C LEU A 37 -39.23 12.94 -8.68
N THR A 38 -38.54 13.41 -9.71
CA THR A 38 -38.00 12.55 -10.77
C THR A 38 -36.48 12.57 -10.68
N ILE A 39 -35.88 11.41 -10.43
CA ILE A 39 -34.42 11.28 -10.39
C ILE A 39 -33.92 10.82 -11.73
N VAL A 40 -32.98 11.58 -12.29
CA VAL A 40 -32.31 11.28 -13.56
C VAL A 40 -30.91 10.78 -13.25
N HIS A 41 -30.66 9.49 -13.47
CA HIS A 41 -29.35 8.86 -13.30
C HIS A 41 -28.85 8.33 -14.64
N GLY A 42 -27.92 9.06 -15.27
CA GLY A 42 -27.46 8.77 -16.63
C GLY A 42 -28.61 8.79 -17.63
N ARG A 43 -28.89 7.63 -18.27
CA ARG A 43 -30.01 7.47 -19.22
C ARG A 43 -31.32 7.03 -18.56
N ARG A 44 -31.29 6.66 -17.28
CA ARG A 44 -32.46 6.17 -16.55
C ARG A 44 -33.14 7.32 -15.83
N GLN A 45 -34.46 7.38 -15.93
CA GLN A 45 -35.29 8.29 -15.13
C GLN A 45 -36.26 7.44 -14.30
N PHE A 46 -36.36 7.73 -13.00
CA PHE A 46 -37.30 7.03 -12.14
C PHE A 46 -37.99 8.00 -11.17
N PRO A 47 -39.30 7.82 -10.94
CA PRO A 47 -40.03 8.65 -9.99
C PRO A 47 -39.72 8.21 -8.56
N VAL A 48 -39.48 9.17 -7.68
CA VAL A 48 -39.24 8.97 -6.25
C VAL A 48 -40.33 9.69 -5.47
N CYS A 49 -41.05 8.94 -4.63
CA CYS A 49 -42.00 9.50 -3.69
C CYS A 49 -41.41 9.44 -2.29
N LEU A 50 -41.15 10.60 -1.69
CA LEU A 50 -40.68 10.73 -0.32
C LEU A 50 -41.86 10.94 0.61
N LYS A 51 -41.93 10.11 1.65
CA LYS A 51 -42.88 10.20 2.76
C LYS A 51 -42.09 10.12 4.05
N LEU A 52 -42.46 10.92 5.05
CA LEU A 52 -41.94 10.75 6.40
C LEU A 52 -42.45 9.41 6.95
N ALA A 53 -41.59 8.68 7.66
CA ALA A 53 -42.01 7.48 8.37
C ALA A 53 -42.85 7.89 9.59
N GLU A 54 -43.81 7.04 9.99
CA GLU A 54 -44.69 7.27 11.15
C GLU A 54 -43.92 7.49 12.47
N ASN A 55 -42.66 7.05 12.50
CA ASN A 55 -41.76 7.16 13.65
C ASN A 55 -40.99 8.49 13.70
N GLU A 56 -41.04 9.30 12.64
CA GLU A 56 -40.30 10.57 12.49
C GLU A 56 -41.26 11.77 12.50
N ASN A 57 -42.33 11.67 13.31
CA ASN A 57 -43.33 12.72 13.46
C ASN A 57 -42.69 14.04 13.91
N GLY A 58 -42.75 15.05 13.02
CA GLY A 58 -42.24 16.40 13.25
C GLY A 58 -40.89 16.70 12.59
N ASP A 59 -40.20 15.73 11.99
CA ASP A 59 -39.02 15.99 11.15
C ASP A 59 -39.44 16.41 9.74
N ARG A 60 -38.57 17.17 9.05
CA ARG A 60 -38.85 17.64 7.68
C ARG A 60 -38.30 16.65 6.65
N ILE A 61 -38.91 16.57 5.47
CA ILE A 61 -38.38 15.80 4.34
C ILE A 61 -37.03 16.41 3.94
N SER A 62 -35.97 15.71 4.33
CA SER A 62 -34.59 16.15 4.19
C SER A 62 -33.80 15.36 3.14
N MET A 63 -32.58 15.81 2.88
CA MET A 63 -31.63 15.11 2.00
C MET A 63 -31.35 13.68 2.43
N ARG A 64 -31.38 13.39 3.74
CA ARG A 64 -31.20 12.03 4.26
C ARG A 64 -32.23 11.07 3.67
N HIS A 65 -33.51 11.44 3.73
CA HIS A 65 -34.61 10.63 3.23
C HIS A 65 -34.50 10.37 1.72
N LEU A 66 -34.06 11.39 0.97
CA LEU A 66 -33.79 11.25 -0.46
C LEU A 66 -32.63 10.29 -0.74
N ALA A 67 -31.53 10.41 -0.01
CA ALA A 67 -30.34 9.59 -0.16
C ALA A 67 -30.60 8.12 0.20
N GLU A 68 -31.34 7.86 1.28
CA GLU A 68 -31.77 6.50 1.66
C GLU A 68 -32.66 5.89 0.58
N LYS A 69 -33.67 6.63 0.11
CA LYS A 69 -34.57 6.13 -0.93
C LYS A 69 -33.84 5.82 -2.24
N ILE A 70 -32.90 6.68 -2.64
CA ILE A 70 -32.06 6.43 -3.83
C ILE A 70 -31.14 5.24 -3.62
N THR A 71 -30.61 5.03 -2.41
CA THR A 71 -29.81 3.84 -2.09
C THR A 71 -30.62 2.58 -2.31
N CYS A 72 -31.89 2.54 -1.89
CA CYS A 72 -32.77 1.40 -2.12
C CYS A 72 -33.05 1.16 -3.62
N GLU A 73 -33.25 2.22 -4.41
CA GLU A 73 -33.61 2.09 -5.84
C GLU A 73 -32.41 1.82 -6.77
N THR A 74 -31.23 2.35 -6.43
CA THR A 74 -30.04 2.33 -7.31
C THR A 74 -28.87 1.52 -6.76
N GLY A 75 -28.87 1.18 -5.47
CA GLY A 75 -27.75 0.55 -4.78
C GLY A 75 -26.55 1.48 -4.52
N LEU A 76 -26.62 2.75 -4.94
CA LEU A 76 -25.56 3.72 -4.67
C LEU A 76 -25.55 4.10 -3.20
N ARG A 77 -24.41 4.02 -2.53
CA ARG A 77 -24.27 4.45 -1.14
C ARG A 77 -24.43 5.98 -1.05
N PRO A 78 -24.99 6.53 0.04
CA PRO A 78 -25.15 7.98 0.21
C PRO A 78 -23.87 8.78 -0.07
N ARG A 79 -22.73 8.29 0.41
CA ARG A 79 -21.41 8.92 0.22
C ARG A 79 -20.95 9.06 -1.24
N ASP A 80 -21.47 8.20 -2.12
CA ASP A 80 -21.11 8.13 -3.54
C ASP A 80 -22.18 8.84 -4.41
N GLN A 81 -23.19 9.47 -3.79
CA GLN A 81 -24.26 10.18 -4.48
C GLN A 81 -23.95 11.66 -4.58
N LYS A 82 -24.00 12.20 -5.81
CA LYS A 82 -23.92 13.64 -6.08
C LYS A 82 -25.15 14.09 -6.83
N TYR A 83 -25.73 15.17 -6.34
CA TYR A 83 -27.00 15.71 -6.78
C TYR A 83 -26.79 17.04 -7.46
N TYR A 84 -27.44 17.21 -8.60
CA TYR A 84 -27.51 18.48 -9.32
C TYR A 84 -28.97 18.87 -9.51
N TYR A 85 -29.30 20.06 -9.05
CA TYR A 85 -30.61 20.67 -9.23
C TYR A 85 -30.43 22.16 -9.46
N LYS A 86 -30.80 22.62 -10.67
CA LYS A 86 -30.55 23.99 -11.11
C LYS A 86 -29.06 24.33 -10.93
N ASP A 87 -28.76 25.39 -10.19
CA ASP A 87 -27.40 25.86 -9.89
C ASP A 87 -26.83 25.30 -8.58
N LEU A 88 -27.55 24.38 -7.93
CA LEU A 88 -27.15 23.76 -6.67
C LEU A 88 -26.54 22.39 -6.93
N THR A 89 -25.34 22.20 -6.39
CA THR A 89 -24.65 20.91 -6.38
C THR A 89 -24.48 20.46 -4.94
N TRP A 90 -24.94 19.25 -4.64
CA TRP A 90 -24.76 18.64 -3.32
C TRP A 90 -23.98 17.34 -3.44
N GLU A 91 -22.88 17.28 -2.72
CA GLU A 91 -22.02 16.10 -2.62
C GLU A 91 -22.10 15.55 -1.21
N ASN A 92 -22.06 14.22 -1.07
CA ASN A 92 -22.04 13.54 0.22
C ASN A 92 -23.17 14.04 1.16
N PRO A 93 -24.44 13.74 0.85
CA PRO A 93 -25.58 14.19 1.63
C PRO A 93 -25.39 13.90 3.11
N ASP A 94 -25.59 14.92 3.94
CA ASP A 94 -25.58 14.75 5.39
C ASP A 94 -26.69 13.76 5.79
N MET A 95 -26.30 12.68 6.45
CA MET A 95 -27.19 11.65 6.97
C MET A 95 -27.57 11.90 8.43
N GLY A 96 -27.09 13.00 9.02
CA GLY A 96 -27.37 13.38 10.39
C GLY A 96 -28.72 14.08 10.57
N PRO A 97 -29.08 14.36 11.83
CA PRO A 97 -30.30 15.09 12.19
C PRO A 97 -30.32 16.55 11.70
N TRP A 98 -29.19 17.08 11.21
CA TRP A 98 -29.09 18.45 10.72
C TRP A 98 -29.14 18.55 9.19
N SER A 99 -29.46 17.44 8.51
CA SER A 99 -29.60 17.40 7.06
C SER A 99 -30.60 18.45 6.55
N PRO A 100 -30.26 19.21 5.49
CA PRO A 100 -31.10 20.30 5.01
C PRO A 100 -32.42 19.76 4.45
N ALA A 101 -33.52 20.47 4.73
CA ALA A 101 -34.83 20.13 4.19
C ALA A 101 -34.88 20.41 2.68
N LEU A 102 -35.48 19.50 1.92
CA LEU A 102 -35.56 19.62 0.46
C LEU A 102 -36.33 20.88 0.02
N ARG A 103 -37.38 21.24 0.76
CA ARG A 103 -38.18 22.43 0.50
C ARG A 103 -37.43 23.73 0.78
N ASP A 104 -36.58 23.76 1.79
CA ASP A 104 -35.75 24.93 2.11
C ASP A 104 -34.71 25.19 1.01
N MET A 105 -34.36 24.15 0.23
CA MET A 105 -33.52 24.24 -0.96
C MET A 105 -34.31 24.58 -2.24
N GLY A 106 -35.61 24.89 -2.11
CA GLY A 106 -36.47 25.28 -3.22
C GLY A 106 -36.97 24.12 -4.08
N ILE A 107 -36.81 22.87 -3.63
CA ILE A 107 -37.28 21.68 -4.34
C ILE A 107 -38.79 21.53 -4.14
N LYS A 108 -39.51 21.39 -5.26
CA LYS A 108 -40.96 21.23 -5.32
C LYS A 108 -41.35 19.87 -5.88
N SER A 109 -42.61 19.50 -5.68
CA SER A 109 -43.15 18.27 -6.27
C SER A 109 -43.18 18.41 -7.80
N GLY A 110 -42.68 17.40 -8.51
CA GLY A 110 -42.55 17.37 -9.96
C GLY A 110 -41.15 17.74 -10.47
N ASP A 111 -40.26 18.19 -9.58
CA ASP A 111 -38.92 18.60 -9.96
C ASP A 111 -38.03 17.43 -10.38
N LYS A 112 -37.12 17.72 -11.32
CA LYS A 112 -36.11 16.79 -11.82
C LYS A 112 -34.78 17.05 -11.14
N ILE A 113 -34.22 16.02 -10.51
CA ILE A 113 -32.89 16.08 -9.88
C ILE A 113 -31.98 15.11 -10.61
N HIS A 114 -30.82 15.60 -11.04
CA HIS A 114 -29.82 14.77 -11.68
C HIS A 114 -28.93 14.14 -10.61
N LEU A 115 -28.86 12.82 -10.64
CA LEU A 115 -27.98 12.02 -9.80
C LEU A 115 -26.78 11.59 -10.64
N VAL A 116 -25.58 11.81 -10.10
CA VAL A 116 -24.33 11.32 -10.66
C VAL A 116 -23.62 10.52 -9.59
N ASN A 117 -23.05 9.38 -9.97
CA ASN A 117 -22.15 8.64 -9.12
C ASN A 117 -20.86 9.45 -8.95
N PHE A 118 -20.64 9.93 -7.73
CA PHE A 118 -19.45 10.70 -7.36
C PHE A 118 -18.50 9.80 -6.59
N GLN A 119 -17.56 9.23 -7.33
CA GLN A 119 -16.36 8.67 -6.75
C GLN A 119 -15.30 9.77 -6.81
N LYS A 120 -14.87 10.27 -5.65
CA LYS A 120 -13.66 11.12 -5.61
C LYS A 120 -12.53 10.31 -6.24
N PRO A 121 -11.83 10.83 -7.27
CA PRO A 121 -10.60 10.21 -7.71
C PRO A 121 -9.64 10.18 -6.52
N TYR A 122 -8.98 9.03 -6.30
CA TYR A 122 -8.01 8.89 -5.22
C TYR A 122 -6.88 9.89 -5.45
N CYS A 123 -6.55 10.68 -4.44
CA CYS A 123 -5.44 11.64 -4.51
C CYS A 123 -4.11 11.00 -4.09
N ASP A 124 -3.87 9.73 -4.47
CA ASP A 124 -2.60 9.04 -4.20
C ASP A 124 -1.52 9.39 -5.26
N TRP A 125 -1.65 10.55 -5.92
CA TRP A 125 -0.78 10.91 -7.05
C TRP A 125 0.69 10.98 -6.65
N HIS A 126 0.96 11.44 -5.42
CA HIS A 126 2.31 11.51 -4.90
C HIS A 126 2.88 10.11 -4.70
N GLU A 127 2.14 9.23 -4.04
CA GLU A 127 2.55 7.85 -3.75
C GLU A 127 2.71 7.04 -5.03
N ILE A 128 1.83 7.24 -6.02
CA ILE A 128 1.92 6.60 -7.34
C ILE A 128 3.17 7.09 -8.09
N SER A 129 3.48 8.38 -8.03
CA SER A 129 4.68 8.94 -8.66
C SER A 129 5.94 8.35 -8.03
N THR A 130 6.04 8.39 -6.70
CA THR A 130 7.17 7.85 -5.95
C THR A 130 7.34 6.36 -6.20
N LEU A 131 6.24 5.59 -6.23
CA LEU A 131 6.27 4.16 -6.60
C LEU A 131 6.86 3.95 -8.00
N GLY A 132 6.46 4.77 -8.98
CA GLY A 132 6.97 4.69 -10.34
C GLY A 132 8.47 5.01 -10.45
N ASP A 133 8.99 5.88 -9.59
CA ASP A 133 10.43 6.18 -9.57
C ASP A 133 11.23 5.04 -8.95
N ILE A 134 10.72 4.41 -7.87
CA ILE A 134 11.33 3.21 -7.29
C ILE A 134 11.31 2.05 -8.29
N GLU A 135 10.24 1.87 -9.07
CA GLU A 135 10.19 0.85 -10.12
C GLU A 135 11.29 1.03 -11.18
N LYS A 136 11.58 2.28 -11.59
CA LYS A 136 12.66 2.58 -12.55
C LYS A 136 14.02 2.28 -11.94
N GLU A 137 14.23 2.68 -10.69
CA GLU A 137 15.47 2.45 -9.97
C GLU A 137 15.72 0.95 -9.78
N ASN A 138 14.70 0.21 -9.33
CA ASN A 138 14.76 -1.24 -9.20
C ASN A 138 15.08 -1.92 -10.54
N ALA A 139 14.51 -1.45 -11.65
CA ALA A 139 14.84 -1.99 -12.97
C ALA A 139 16.32 -1.77 -13.35
N ALA A 140 16.94 -0.66 -12.91
CA ALA A 140 18.37 -0.43 -13.09
C ALA A 140 19.21 -1.36 -12.20
N CYS A 141 18.86 -1.48 -10.92
CA CYS A 141 19.51 -2.40 -9.98
C CYS A 141 19.42 -3.87 -10.44
N THR A 142 18.28 -4.26 -11.01
CA THR A 142 18.07 -5.61 -11.58
C THR A 142 19.03 -5.89 -12.75
N LYS A 143 19.25 -4.91 -13.63
CA LYS A 143 20.21 -5.04 -14.72
C LYS A 143 21.63 -5.17 -14.18
N GLU A 144 21.99 -4.39 -13.17
CA GLU A 144 23.28 -4.49 -12.51
C GLU A 144 23.48 -5.87 -11.86
N LEU A 145 22.45 -6.38 -11.18
CA LEU A 145 22.44 -7.71 -10.59
C LEU A 145 22.75 -8.79 -11.64
N HIS A 146 22.07 -8.75 -12.79
CA HIS A 146 22.34 -9.69 -13.89
C HIS A 146 23.77 -9.57 -14.44
N MET A 147 24.32 -8.36 -14.52
CA MET A 147 25.72 -8.16 -14.92
C MET A 147 26.71 -8.73 -13.91
N LEU A 148 26.42 -8.65 -12.61
CA LEU A 148 27.22 -9.28 -11.56
C LEU A 148 27.14 -10.81 -11.64
N PHE A 149 25.96 -11.37 -11.90
CA PHE A 149 25.79 -12.80 -12.16
C PHE A 149 26.60 -13.28 -13.37
N TYR A 150 26.60 -12.53 -14.47
CA TYR A 150 27.41 -12.86 -15.64
C TYR A 150 28.91 -12.87 -15.31
N LYS A 151 29.38 -11.90 -14.53
CA LYS A 151 30.79 -11.85 -14.06
C LYS A 151 31.11 -13.02 -13.13
N LEU A 152 30.21 -13.36 -12.21
CA LEU A 152 30.36 -14.52 -11.33
C LEU A 152 30.55 -15.81 -12.14
N HIS A 153 29.70 -16.00 -13.15
CA HIS A 153 29.76 -17.14 -14.03
C HIS A 153 31.10 -17.20 -14.76
N GLY A 154 31.58 -16.09 -15.32
CA GLY A 154 32.89 -16.03 -15.97
C GLY A 154 34.06 -16.40 -15.04
N ILE A 155 34.02 -15.96 -13.78
CA ILE A 155 35.05 -16.35 -12.81
C ILE A 155 34.96 -17.85 -12.49
N ASN A 156 33.75 -18.39 -12.34
CA ASN A 156 33.53 -19.82 -12.04
C ASN A 156 33.99 -20.76 -13.16
N GLU A 157 33.87 -20.36 -14.42
CA GLU A 157 34.33 -21.12 -15.58
C GLU A 157 35.87 -21.06 -15.76
N GLY A 158 36.59 -20.34 -14.90
CA GLY A 158 38.05 -20.29 -14.93
C GLY A 158 38.65 -19.31 -15.94
N PHE A 159 37.87 -18.32 -16.41
CA PHE A 159 38.38 -17.26 -17.30
C PHE A 159 39.35 -16.28 -16.61
N VAL A 160 39.64 -16.47 -15.32
CA VAL A 160 40.55 -15.65 -14.51
C VAL A 160 41.59 -16.55 -13.86
N ASP A 161 42.87 -16.14 -13.90
CA ASP A 161 43.98 -16.88 -13.27
C ASP A 161 43.78 -17.05 -11.77
N GLY A 162 44.19 -18.20 -11.21
CA GLY A 162 43.91 -18.57 -9.81
C GLY A 162 44.37 -17.56 -8.75
N ASN A 163 45.46 -16.82 -8.98
CA ASN A 163 45.90 -15.75 -8.09
C ASN A 163 44.98 -14.50 -8.13
N ASN A 164 44.35 -14.24 -9.27
CA ASN A 164 43.45 -13.11 -9.47
C ASN A 164 41.99 -13.44 -9.13
N GLN A 165 41.61 -14.73 -9.10
CA GLN A 165 40.26 -15.18 -8.75
C GLN A 165 39.83 -14.71 -7.36
N THR A 166 40.71 -14.83 -6.36
CA THR A 166 40.43 -14.39 -4.98
C THR A 166 40.10 -12.90 -4.90
N MET A 167 40.87 -12.05 -5.59
CA MET A 167 40.59 -10.62 -5.65
C MET A 167 39.27 -10.35 -6.39
N ALA A 168 39.03 -11.03 -7.51
CA ALA A 168 37.80 -10.88 -8.28
C ALA A 168 36.55 -11.26 -7.47
N PHE A 169 36.60 -12.36 -6.71
CA PHE A 169 35.51 -12.77 -5.82
C PHE A 169 35.27 -11.78 -4.67
N ASN A 170 36.32 -11.22 -4.07
CA ASN A 170 36.19 -10.20 -3.03
C ASN A 170 35.51 -8.92 -3.58
N THR A 171 35.96 -8.43 -4.74
CA THR A 171 35.33 -7.28 -5.39
C THR A 171 33.87 -7.56 -5.76
N LEU A 172 33.57 -8.77 -6.22
CA LEU A 172 32.21 -9.16 -6.57
C LEU A 172 31.31 -9.22 -5.31
N LYS A 173 31.82 -9.76 -4.21
CA LYS A 173 31.13 -9.81 -2.92
C LYS A 173 30.78 -8.41 -2.43
N GLU A 174 31.73 -7.47 -2.44
CA GLU A 174 31.48 -6.07 -2.05
C GLU A 174 30.38 -5.42 -2.89
N LYS A 175 30.33 -5.72 -4.20
CA LYS A 175 29.28 -5.22 -5.09
C LYS A 175 27.92 -5.83 -4.79
N PHE A 176 27.83 -7.13 -4.53
CA PHE A 176 26.58 -7.78 -4.12
C PHE A 176 26.06 -7.22 -2.78
N GLU A 177 26.94 -6.96 -1.80
CA GLU A 177 26.53 -6.36 -0.53
C GLU A 177 26.07 -4.91 -0.69
N THR A 178 26.76 -4.13 -1.54
CA THR A 178 26.33 -2.74 -1.84
C THR A 178 24.95 -2.72 -2.48
N LEU A 179 24.73 -3.58 -3.50
CA LEU A 179 23.46 -3.67 -4.19
C LEU A 179 22.33 -4.15 -3.26
N LYS A 180 22.64 -5.08 -2.34
CA LYS A 180 21.71 -5.52 -1.29
C LYS A 180 21.30 -4.37 -0.36
N CYS A 181 22.24 -3.50 0.03
CA CYS A 181 21.91 -2.30 0.81
C CYS A 181 20.95 -1.37 0.04
N THR A 182 21.19 -1.16 -1.26
CA THR A 182 20.30 -0.35 -2.10
C THR A 182 18.89 -0.92 -2.16
N PHE A 183 18.75 -2.25 -2.31
CA PHE A 183 17.44 -2.91 -2.26
C PHE A 183 16.73 -2.75 -0.91
N LEU A 184 17.48 -2.80 0.21
CA LEU A 184 16.92 -2.57 1.54
C LEU A 184 16.44 -1.13 1.72
N GLU A 185 17.16 -0.15 1.19
CA GLU A 185 16.74 1.26 1.18
C GLU A 185 15.44 1.43 0.38
N GLN A 186 15.32 0.79 -0.79
CA GLN A 186 14.08 0.80 -1.58
C GLN A 186 12.90 0.19 -0.80
N ILE A 187 13.09 -0.92 -0.09
CA ILE A 187 12.05 -1.51 0.79
C ILE A 187 11.63 -0.51 1.88
N GLN A 188 12.58 0.20 2.49
CA GLN A 188 12.27 1.20 3.51
C GLN A 188 11.37 2.31 2.93
N VAL A 189 11.70 2.84 1.76
CA VAL A 189 10.87 3.85 1.08
C VAL A 189 9.50 3.28 0.71
N LEU A 190 9.42 2.05 0.21
CA LEU A 190 8.12 1.43 -0.11
C LEU A 190 7.21 1.29 1.11
N ASN A 191 7.78 1.02 2.29
CA ASN A 191 7.03 0.90 3.54
C ASN A 191 6.50 2.24 4.06
N THR A 192 7.07 3.38 3.65
CA THR A 192 6.54 4.70 4.03
C THR A 192 5.36 5.14 3.16
N LEU A 193 5.19 4.57 1.97
CA LEU A 193 4.08 4.91 1.06
C LEU A 193 2.73 4.48 1.65
N ASN A 194 1.80 5.43 1.76
CA ASN A 194 0.47 5.20 2.31
C ASN A 194 -0.61 5.39 1.25
N PHE A 195 -1.10 4.28 0.70
CA PHE A 195 -2.18 4.29 -0.30
C PHE A 195 -3.55 4.27 0.37
N ASP A 196 -4.51 4.98 -0.20
CA ASP A 196 -5.91 4.88 0.22
C ASP A 196 -6.38 3.41 0.16
N HIS A 197 -7.10 2.94 1.17
CA HIS A 197 -7.70 1.59 1.24
C HIS A 197 -8.49 1.18 -0.01
N ARG A 198 -8.98 2.14 -0.78
CA ARG A 198 -9.74 1.91 -2.01
C ARG A 198 -8.86 1.79 -3.26
N ASN A 199 -7.60 2.23 -3.20
CA ASN A 199 -6.64 2.10 -4.28
C ASN A 199 -5.96 0.72 -4.26
N ALA A 200 -6.75 -0.31 -4.56
CA ALA A 200 -6.27 -1.70 -4.60
C ALA A 200 -5.15 -1.90 -5.64
N VAL A 201 -5.14 -1.10 -6.72
CA VAL A 201 -4.13 -1.19 -7.79
C VAL A 201 -2.76 -0.71 -7.29
N GLY A 202 -2.71 0.48 -6.68
CA GLY A 202 -1.47 1.01 -6.09
C GLY A 202 -0.92 0.11 -4.99
N GLN A 203 -1.79 -0.35 -4.08
CA GLN A 203 -1.42 -1.31 -3.04
C GLN A 203 -0.89 -2.64 -3.61
N GLY A 204 -1.52 -3.13 -4.69
CA GLY A 204 -1.09 -4.34 -5.41
C GLY A 204 0.29 -4.17 -6.03
N ARG A 205 0.53 -3.06 -6.75
CA ARG A 205 1.83 -2.75 -7.35
C ARG A 205 2.93 -2.63 -6.31
N ARG A 206 2.70 -1.91 -5.21
CA ARG A 206 3.65 -1.83 -4.08
C ARG A 206 4.03 -3.22 -3.56
N ARG A 207 3.04 -4.09 -3.34
CA ARG A 207 3.28 -5.45 -2.86
C ARG A 207 4.10 -6.28 -3.85
N GLN A 208 3.75 -6.23 -5.14
CA GLN A 208 4.48 -6.94 -6.18
C GLN A 208 5.95 -6.49 -6.25
N LEU A 209 6.19 -5.18 -6.13
CA LEU A 209 7.54 -4.64 -6.14
C LEU A 209 8.33 -5.05 -4.89
N LEU A 210 7.73 -5.01 -3.71
CA LEU A 210 8.33 -5.54 -2.48
C LEU A 210 8.72 -7.01 -2.62
N ASP A 211 7.83 -7.85 -3.13
CA ASP A 211 8.10 -9.28 -3.34
C ASP A 211 9.24 -9.49 -4.34
N GLN A 212 9.34 -8.66 -5.39
CA GLN A 212 10.44 -8.71 -6.36
C GLN A 212 11.77 -8.33 -5.73
N ILE A 213 11.83 -7.22 -5.01
CA ILE A 213 13.06 -6.74 -4.36
C ILE A 213 13.52 -7.74 -3.30
N GLN A 214 12.61 -8.33 -2.52
CA GLN A 214 12.95 -9.35 -1.54
C GLN A 214 13.62 -10.57 -2.20
N ARG A 215 13.09 -11.06 -3.32
CA ARG A 215 13.72 -12.17 -4.07
C ARG A 215 15.13 -11.81 -4.56
N GLN A 216 15.36 -10.55 -4.92
CA GLN A 216 16.68 -10.09 -5.35
C GLN A 216 17.67 -10.02 -4.19
N ILE A 217 17.22 -9.62 -3.00
CA ILE A 217 18.01 -9.67 -1.76
C ILE A 217 18.40 -11.12 -1.43
N ASP A 218 17.45 -12.05 -1.57
CA ASP A 218 17.69 -13.48 -1.33
C ASP A 218 18.75 -14.00 -2.32
N GLN A 219 18.63 -13.66 -3.61
CA GLN A 219 19.63 -13.97 -4.63
C GLN A 219 21.02 -13.42 -4.29
N CYS A 220 21.14 -12.16 -3.86
CA CYS A 220 22.42 -11.60 -3.41
C CYS A 220 23.00 -12.39 -2.24
N THR A 221 22.15 -12.79 -1.28
CA THR A 221 22.55 -13.51 -0.08
C THR A 221 23.05 -14.92 -0.40
N ASP A 222 22.35 -15.65 -1.27
CA ASP A 222 22.75 -16.98 -1.72
C ASP A 222 24.09 -16.97 -2.47
N VAL A 223 24.32 -15.95 -3.29
CA VAL A 223 25.60 -15.76 -3.99
C VAL A 223 26.73 -15.44 -3.02
N SER A 224 26.53 -14.49 -2.09
CA SER A 224 27.52 -14.17 -1.06
C SER A 224 27.92 -15.41 -0.26
N ASN A 225 26.95 -16.26 0.11
CA ASN A 225 27.19 -17.53 0.79
C ASN A 225 27.98 -18.52 -0.09
N THR A 226 27.62 -18.64 -1.37
CA THR A 226 28.31 -19.51 -2.32
C THR A 226 29.78 -19.11 -2.50
N ILE A 227 30.05 -17.80 -2.63
CA ILE A 227 31.41 -17.27 -2.72
C ILE A 227 32.19 -17.58 -1.44
N PHE A 228 31.58 -17.39 -0.26
CA PHE A 228 32.19 -17.70 1.01
C PHE A 228 32.56 -19.19 1.16
N HIS A 229 31.67 -20.10 0.74
CA HIS A 229 31.96 -21.54 0.76
C HIS A 229 33.12 -21.91 -0.15
N LYS A 230 33.24 -21.31 -1.34
CA LYS A 230 34.39 -21.52 -2.24
C LYS A 230 35.70 -21.07 -1.61
N PHE A 231 35.69 -19.93 -0.91
CA PHE A 231 36.87 -19.47 -0.16
C PHE A 231 37.27 -20.44 0.94
N ALA A 232 36.30 -20.91 1.74
CA ALA A 232 36.57 -21.89 2.78
C ALA A 232 37.22 -23.15 2.19
N GLN A 233 36.66 -23.71 1.11
CA GLN A 233 37.19 -24.91 0.45
C GLN A 233 38.60 -24.70 -0.11
N GLY A 234 38.89 -23.55 -0.74
CA GLY A 234 40.23 -23.22 -1.23
C GLY A 234 41.27 -23.14 -0.11
N HIS A 235 40.92 -22.59 1.05
CA HIS A 235 41.79 -22.56 2.22
C HIS A 235 42.00 -23.94 2.87
N TYR A 236 40.98 -24.79 2.91
CA TYR A 236 41.13 -26.17 3.38
C TYR A 236 42.08 -26.97 2.47
N LEU A 237 41.95 -26.88 1.15
CA LEU A 237 42.83 -27.59 0.21
C LEU A 237 44.28 -27.07 0.25
N ALA A 238 44.48 -25.76 0.43
CA ALA A 238 45.82 -25.18 0.58
C ALA A 238 46.53 -25.63 1.88
N ASN A 239 45.78 -25.89 2.96
CA ASN A 239 46.34 -26.34 4.24
C ASN A 239 46.48 -27.87 4.36
N VAL A 240 45.68 -28.65 3.64
CA VAL A 240 45.81 -30.13 3.62
C VAL A 240 47.00 -30.58 2.75
N GLY A 241 47.51 -29.71 1.86
CA GLY A 241 48.69 -29.97 1.02
C GLY A 241 50.06 -29.96 1.72
N ARG A 242 50.13 -29.81 3.05
CA ARG A 242 51.40 -29.85 3.82
C ARG A 242 51.46 -31.00 4.85
N ILE A 243 50.69 -32.07 4.67
CA ILE A 243 50.68 -33.22 5.60
C ILE A 243 51.66 -34.32 5.18
N PHE A 244 52.17 -34.31 3.95
CA PHE A 244 53.29 -35.17 3.58
C PHE A 244 54.61 -34.38 3.66
N PRO A 245 55.57 -34.76 4.52
CA PRO A 245 56.89 -34.16 4.48
C PRO A 245 57.46 -34.37 3.08
N ARG A 246 58.07 -33.33 2.50
CA ARG A 246 58.94 -33.53 1.35
C ARG A 246 59.97 -34.57 1.79
N ASP A 247 59.96 -35.74 1.17
CA ASP A 247 61.08 -36.66 1.25
C ASP A 247 62.31 -35.88 0.85
N ILE A 248 63.06 -35.44 1.86
CA ILE A 248 64.44 -35.06 1.72
C ILE A 248 65.08 -36.37 1.31
N ARG A 249 65.22 -36.58 -0.01
CA ARG A 249 66.14 -37.57 -0.55
C ARG A 249 67.52 -37.17 -0.06
N THR A 250 67.87 -37.65 1.12
CA THR A 250 69.25 -37.73 1.58
C THR A 250 69.99 -38.48 0.49
N ARG A 251 70.88 -37.76 -0.21
CA ARG A 251 71.86 -38.40 -1.07
C ARG A 251 72.55 -39.47 -0.22
N PRO A 252 72.63 -40.73 -0.66
CA PRO A 252 73.41 -41.71 0.05
C PRO A 252 74.86 -41.22 0.04
N SER A 253 75.38 -40.96 1.24
CA SER A 253 76.81 -40.75 1.47
C SER A 253 77.52 -42.05 1.11
N PHE A 254 78.04 -42.12 -0.11
CA PHE A 254 79.00 -43.15 -0.48
C PHE A 254 80.30 -42.84 0.26
N ASN A 255 80.47 -43.48 1.41
CA ASN A 255 81.76 -43.68 2.03
C ASN A 255 81.62 -44.82 3.04
N LYS A 256 82.14 -46.01 2.71
CA LYS A 256 83.44 -46.47 3.24
C LYS A 256 83.72 -47.96 2.92
N TRP A 257 84.90 -48.20 2.34
CA TRP A 257 85.91 -49.22 2.72
C TRP A 257 85.64 -50.67 2.26
N ALA A 258 86.61 -51.53 1.95
CA ALA A 258 88.07 -51.48 1.77
C ALA A 258 88.51 -52.84 1.16
N ASN A 259 89.55 -52.83 0.31
CA ASN A 259 90.65 -53.81 0.17
C ASN A 259 91.31 -53.68 -1.21
#